data_AF-A0A7C4DF80-F1
#
_entry.id   AF-A0A7C4DF80-F1
#
_cell.length_a   1.000
_cell.length_b   1.000
_cell.length_c   1.000
_cell.angle_alpha   90.00
_cell.angle_beta   90.00
_cell.angle_gamma   90.00
#
_symmetry.space_group_name_H-M   'P 1'
#
loop_
_entity.id
_entity.type
_entity.pdbx_description
1 polymer ?
#
loop_
_entity_poly.entity_id
_entity_poly.type
_entity_poly.pdbx_seq_one_letter_code
_entity_poly.pdbx_strand_id
1 'polypeptide(L)'
;MPIEASTLVMIVSIVFLLVFLMIFLIVFISILRWFRRPRIYYAPLKVEDYMCPRCGSKELDIIGMRTLRCRKCGTTFTLRTTLYEEHYVIWPLFWWFPIIIPIPFRDR
;
A
#
# COMPACT_ATOMS: atom_id res chain seq x y z
N MET A 1 31.71 43.31 21.92
CA MET A 1 32.32 42.16 22.62
C MET A 1 32.65 41.12 21.55
N PRO A 2 33.92 40.72 21.38
CA PRO A 2 34.28 39.71 20.39
C PRO A 2 33.60 38.40 20.75
N ILE A 3 32.92 37.80 19.78
CA ILE A 3 32.28 36.50 19.95
C ILE A 3 33.43 35.48 20.08
N GLU A 4 33.53 34.83 21.23
CA GLU A 4 34.55 33.80 21.46
C GLU A 4 34.27 32.61 20.53
N ALA A 5 35.31 32.07 19.90
CA ALA A 5 35.18 30.94 18.97
C ALA A 5 34.47 29.73 19.60
N SER A 6 34.63 29.54 20.91
CA SER A 6 33.94 28.52 21.72
C SER A 6 32.42 28.64 21.64
N THR A 7 31.89 29.86 21.77
CA THR A 7 30.45 30.13 21.71
C THR A 7 29.89 29.88 20.31
N LEU A 8 30.64 30.23 19.28
CA LEU A 8 30.28 30.00 17.88
C LEU A 8 30.18 28.51 17.55
N VAL A 9 31.17 27.71 17.98
CA VAL A 9 31.17 26.25 17.78
C VAL A 9 29.98 25.60 18.50
N MET A 10 29.66 26.02 19.73
CA MET A 10 28.49 25.50 20.44
C MET A 10 27.19 25.79 19.67
N ILE A 11 26.98 27.02 19.22
CA ILE A 11 25.76 27.39 18.48
C ILE A 11 25.64 26.57 17.19
N VAL A 12 26.71 26.46 16.40
CA VAL A 12 26.70 25.69 15.15
C VAL A 12 26.40 24.22 15.41
N SER A 13 27.01 23.62 16.44
CA SER A 13 26.75 22.23 16.80
C SER A 13 25.30 21.97 17.21
N ILE A 14 24.68 22.89 17.96
CA ILE A 14 23.28 22.79 18.38
C ILE A 14 22.36 22.86 17.16
N VAL A 15 22.59 23.83 16.27
CA VAL A 15 21.79 23.96 15.04
C VAL A 15 21.90 22.70 14.17
N PHE A 16 23.12 22.16 14.03
CA PHE A 16 23.33 20.93 13.27
C PHE A 16 22.58 19.73 13.88
N LEU A 17 22.63 19.55 15.20
CA LEU A 17 21.90 18.50 15.90
C LEU A 17 20.38 18.64 15.73
N LEU A 18 19.84 19.86 15.80
CA LEU A 18 18.41 20.11 15.61
C LEU A 18 17.96 19.75 14.19
N VAL A 19 18.75 20.14 13.18
CA VAL A 19 18.46 19.79 11.77
C VAL A 19 18.53 18.28 11.55
N PHE A 20 19.55 17.63 12.11
CA PHE A 20 19.70 16.18 12.02
C PHE A 20 18.52 15.44 12.66
N LEU A 21 18.09 15.87 13.85
CA LEU A 21 16.96 15.28 14.56
C LEU A 21 15.65 15.47 13.79
N MET A 22 15.43 16.65 13.20
CA MET A 22 14.28 16.91 12.34
C MET A 22 14.23 15.96 11.14
N ILE A 23 15.35 15.78 10.43
CA ILE A 23 15.44 14.85 9.29
C ILE A 23 15.18 13.41 9.76
N PHE A 24 15.79 12.99 10.88
CA PHE A 24 15.62 11.67 11.44
C PHE A 24 14.15 11.37 11.79
N LEU A 25 13.44 12.33 12.41
CA LEU A 25 12.02 12.19 12.72
C LEU A 25 11.16 12.08 11.45
N ILE A 26 11.45 12.86 10.40
CA ILE A 26 10.73 12.78 9.12
C ILE A 26 10.90 11.39 8.48
N VAL A 27 12.12 10.87 8.46
CA VAL A 27 12.42 9.53 7.93
C VAL A 27 11.75 8.46 8.79
N PHE A 28 11.83 8.57 10.12
CA PHE A 28 11.22 7.63 11.04
C PHE A 28 9.69 7.60 10.91
N ILE A 29 9.04 8.76 10.82
CA ILE A 29 7.58 8.86 10.56
C ILE A 29 7.24 8.26 9.19
N SER A 30 8.07 8.49 8.17
CA SER A 30 7.88 7.90 6.84
C SER A 30 7.95 6.37 6.88
N ILE A 31 8.91 5.81 7.62
CA ILE A 31 9.06 4.36 7.83
C ILE A 31 7.86 3.81 8.62
N LEU A 32 7.45 4.47 9.70
CA LEU A 32 6.27 4.07 10.47
C LEU A 32 4.98 4.12 9.63
N ARG A 33 4.84 5.12 8.75
CA ARG A 33 3.72 5.21 7.79
C ARG A 33 3.79 4.11 6.75
N TRP A 34 4.99 3.72 6.30
CA TRP A 34 5.19 2.59 5.40
C TRP A 34 4.73 1.29 6.05
N PHE A 35 5.13 1.02 7.29
CA PHE A 35 4.69 -0.16 8.04
C PHE A 35 3.21 -0.14 8.40
N ARG A 36 2.59 1.05 8.47
CA ARG A 36 1.13 1.19 8.62
C ARG A 36 0.34 1.00 7.33
N ARG A 37 0.97 0.77 6.17
CA ARG A 37 0.22 0.42 4.97
C ARG A 37 -0.38 -0.98 5.06
N PRO A 38 -1.64 -1.11 4.61
CA PRO A 38 -2.53 -2.13 5.10
C PRO A 38 -2.07 -3.50 4.63
N ARG A 39 -2.24 -4.50 5.49
CA ARG A 39 -2.39 -5.88 5.03
C ARG A 39 -3.34 -5.85 3.84
N ILE A 40 -2.87 -6.33 2.70
CA ILE A 40 -3.69 -6.53 1.50
C ILE A 40 -4.83 -7.45 1.93
N TYR A 41 -5.97 -6.87 2.26
CA TYR A 41 -7.19 -7.60 2.58
C TYR A 41 -7.74 -8.08 1.25
N TYR A 42 -7.42 -9.32 0.91
CA TYR A 42 -8.12 -10.01 -0.16
C TYR A 42 -9.59 -10.11 0.26
N ALA A 43 -10.46 -9.36 -0.43
CA ALA A 43 -11.89 -9.51 -0.24
C ALA A 43 -12.27 -10.98 -0.46
N PRO A 44 -13.08 -11.59 0.43
CA PRO A 44 -13.50 -12.96 0.27
C PRO A 44 -14.28 -13.09 -1.04
N LEU A 45 -13.84 -14.02 -1.89
CA LEU A 45 -14.51 -14.34 -3.14
C LEU A 45 -15.91 -14.90 -2.86
N LYS A 46 -16.94 -14.17 -3.27
CA LYS A 46 -18.32 -14.67 -3.28
C LYS A 46 -18.51 -15.56 -4.50
N VAL A 47 -18.45 -16.86 -4.31
CA VAL A 47 -18.58 -17.87 -5.39
C VAL A 47 -19.90 -17.74 -6.14
N GLU A 48 -20.93 -17.26 -5.45
CA GLU A 48 -22.31 -17.08 -5.94
C GLU A 48 -22.43 -16.13 -7.13
N ASP A 49 -21.47 -15.19 -7.25
CA ASP A 49 -21.44 -14.18 -8.31
C ASP A 49 -20.82 -14.71 -9.62
N TYR A 50 -20.22 -15.90 -9.58
CA TYR A 50 -19.50 -16.46 -10.72
C TYR A 50 -20.27 -17.60 -11.38
N MET A 51 -20.07 -17.74 -12.69
CA MET A 51 -20.59 -18.85 -13.49
C MET A 51 -19.44 -19.50 -14.24
N CYS A 52 -19.53 -20.81 -14.44
CA CYS A 52 -18.56 -21.51 -15.27
C CYS A 52 -18.64 -21.00 -16.72
N PRO A 53 -17.54 -20.51 -17.32
CA PRO A 53 -17.54 -19.99 -18.69
C PRO A 53 -17.81 -21.07 -19.74
N ARG A 54 -17.67 -22.35 -19.37
CA ARG A 54 -17.85 -23.47 -20.30
C ARG A 54 -19.27 -24.01 -20.34
N CYS A 55 -19.95 -24.08 -19.18
CA CYS A 55 -21.26 -24.72 -19.07
C CYS A 55 -22.34 -23.86 -18.37
N GLY A 56 -22.01 -22.64 -17.96
CA GLY A 56 -22.93 -21.70 -17.32
C GLY A 56 -23.42 -22.10 -15.93
N SER A 57 -22.92 -23.20 -15.34
CA SER A 57 -23.37 -23.64 -14.01
C SER A 57 -22.77 -22.77 -12.90
N LYS A 58 -23.58 -22.49 -11.87
CA LYS A 58 -23.14 -21.84 -10.62
C LYS A 58 -22.54 -22.81 -9.59
N GLU A 59 -22.60 -24.11 -9.85
CA GLU A 59 -21.99 -25.13 -9.00
C GLU A 59 -20.46 -25.11 -9.17
N LEU A 60 -19.82 -24.33 -8.32
CA LEU A 60 -18.39 -24.04 -8.33
C LEU A 60 -17.78 -24.40 -6.98
N ASP A 61 -16.68 -25.15 -7.00
CA ASP A 61 -15.87 -25.49 -5.84
C ASP A 61 -14.61 -24.62 -5.81
N ILE A 62 -14.24 -24.14 -4.63
CA ILE A 62 -13.00 -23.38 -4.42
C ILE A 62 -11.85 -24.36 -4.21
N ILE A 63 -10.91 -24.43 -5.17
CA ILE A 63 -9.70 -25.27 -5.01
C ILE A 63 -8.54 -24.49 -4.37
N GLY A 64 -8.56 -23.16 -4.49
CA GLY A 64 -7.46 -22.30 -4.05
C GLY A 64 -7.90 -20.85 -3.96
N MET A 65 -6.99 -19.96 -3.53
CA MET A 65 -7.34 -18.58 -3.17
C MET A 65 -8.09 -17.79 -4.26
N ARG A 66 -7.89 -18.11 -5.55
CA ARG A 66 -8.62 -17.48 -6.68
C ARG A 66 -8.95 -18.46 -7.80
N THR A 67 -8.95 -19.75 -7.51
CA THR A 67 -9.12 -20.82 -8.50
C THR A 67 -10.40 -21.58 -8.21
N LEU A 68 -11.35 -21.51 -9.14
CA LEU A 68 -12.63 -22.19 -9.05
C LEU A 68 -12.63 -23.40 -9.99
N ARG A 69 -13.27 -24.48 -9.55
CA ARG A 69 -13.59 -25.66 -10.34
C ARG A 69 -15.08 -25.75 -10.53
N CYS A 70 -15.54 -25.94 -11.75
CA CYS A 70 -16.91 -26.32 -11.96
C CYS A 70 -17.12 -27.79 -11.59
N ARG A 71 -18.11 -28.07 -10.73
CA ARG A 71 -18.47 -29.45 -10.34
C ARG A 71 -19.13 -30.22 -11.48
N LYS A 72 -19.85 -29.51 -12.36
CA LYS A 72 -20.61 -30.10 -13.47
C LYS A 72 -19.74 -30.51 -14.67
N CYS A 73 -18.84 -29.63 -15.13
CA CYS A 73 -18.00 -29.88 -16.30
C CYS A 73 -16.52 -30.14 -15.96
N GLY A 74 -16.15 -30.07 -14.69
CA GLY A 74 -14.77 -30.28 -14.23
C GLY A 74 -13.78 -29.18 -14.61
N THR A 75 -14.21 -28.15 -15.34
CA THR A 75 -13.33 -27.10 -15.85
C THR A 75 -12.85 -26.20 -14.72
N THR A 76 -11.54 -26.00 -14.65
CA THR A 76 -10.89 -25.11 -13.69
C THR A 76 -10.56 -23.77 -14.33
N PHE A 77 -10.88 -22.67 -13.66
CA PHE A 77 -10.53 -21.33 -14.12
C PHE A 77 -10.09 -20.44 -12.96
N THR A 78 -9.19 -19.51 -13.27
CA THR A 78 -8.65 -18.57 -12.29
C THR A 78 -9.32 -17.22 -12.45
N LEU A 79 -9.85 -16.69 -11.36
CA LEU A 79 -10.42 -15.35 -11.35
C LEU A 79 -9.29 -14.32 -11.27
N ARG A 80 -9.03 -13.65 -12.39
CA ARG A 80 -8.31 -12.38 -12.39
C ARG A 80 -9.28 -11.32 -11.90
N THR A 81 -9.37 -11.14 -10.59
CA THR A 81 -9.85 -9.85 -10.09
C THR A 81 -8.76 -8.85 -10.47
N THR A 82 -9.03 -8.07 -11.52
CA THR A 82 -8.35 -6.79 -11.72
C THR A 82 -8.78 -5.90 -10.57
N LEU A 83 -8.21 -6.12 -9.39
CA LEU A 83 -8.07 -5.05 -8.42
C LEU A 83 -7.09 -4.08 -9.07
N TYR A 84 -7.62 -3.24 -9.95
CA TYR A 84 -7.01 -1.97 -10.29
C TYR A 84 -7.07 -1.19 -8.98
N GLU A 85 -6.08 -1.40 -8.11
CA GLU A 85 -5.78 -0.40 -7.09
C GLU A 85 -5.34 0.81 -7.90
N GLU A 86 -6.29 1.71 -8.19
CA GLU A 86 -6.00 3.05 -8.69
C GLU A 86 -5.22 3.79 -7.62
N HIS A 87 -3.92 3.58 -7.63
CA HIS A 87 -2.99 4.38 -6.87
C HIS A 87 -2.76 5.66 -7.66
N TYR A 88 -3.43 6.74 -7.27
CA TYR A 88 -2.99 8.06 -7.70
C TYR A 88 -1.64 8.34 -7.02
N VAL A 89 -0.57 8.28 -7.81
CA VAL A 89 0.73 8.80 -7.40
C VAL A 89 0.64 10.32 -7.53
N ILE A 90 0.18 10.99 -6.47
CA ILE A 90 0.25 12.45 -6.40
C ILE A 90 1.74 12.78 -6.24
N TRP A 91 2.36 13.27 -7.32
CA TRP A 91 3.74 13.78 -7.32
C TRP A 91 3.72 15.24 -6.83
N PRO A 92 4.00 15.52 -5.55
CA PRO A 92 3.98 16.88 -5.06
C PRO A 92 5.39 17.46 -5.26
N LEU A 93 5.73 17.82 -6.51
CA LEU A 93 6.88 18.65 -6.95
C LEU A 93 8.32 18.40 -6.40
N PHE A 94 8.55 17.51 -5.44
CA PHE A 94 9.84 17.24 -4.81
C PHE A 94 10.08 15.73 -4.82
N TRP A 95 11.06 15.33 -5.62
CA TRP A 95 11.41 13.99 -6.10
C TRP A 95 11.66 12.86 -5.07
N TRP A 96 11.39 13.04 -3.78
CA TRP A 96 11.94 12.15 -2.74
C TRP A 96 10.95 11.16 -2.10
N PHE A 97 9.62 11.36 -2.13
CA PHE A 97 8.69 10.38 -1.53
C PHE A 97 7.31 10.34 -2.20
N PRO A 98 6.92 9.23 -2.86
CA PRO A 98 5.56 9.04 -3.36
C PRO A 98 4.61 8.78 -2.20
N ILE A 99 3.77 9.78 -1.89
CA ILE A 99 2.62 9.62 -1.00
C ILE A 99 1.58 8.81 -1.77
N ILE A 100 1.44 7.54 -1.43
CA ILE A 100 0.39 6.67 -1.99
C ILE A 100 -0.73 6.62 -0.94
N ILE A 101 -1.89 7.15 -1.31
CA ILE A 101 -3.08 7.21 -0.47
C ILE A 101 -4.03 6.09 -0.94
N PRO A 102 -4.35 5.09 -0.10
CA PRO A 102 -5.37 4.09 -0.44
C PRO A 102 -6.76 4.71 -0.28
N ILE A 103 -7.57 4.69 -1.35
CA ILE A 103 -8.98 5.09 -1.30
C ILE A 103 -9.81 3.86 -0.86
N PRO A 104 -10.69 3.96 0.15
CA PRO A 104 -11.61 2.86 0.47
C PRO A 104 -12.59 2.67 -0.68
N PHE A 105 -12.61 1.45 -1.23
CA PHE A 105 -13.53 1.02 -2.29
C PHE A 105 -14.98 1.24 -1.83
N ARG A 106 -15.72 2.10 -2.53
CA ARG A 106 -17.15 2.32 -2.32
C ARG A 106 -17.88 1.60 -3.44
N ASP A 107 -18.41 0.41 -3.13
CA ASP A 107 -19.31 -0.33 -4.02
C ASP A 107 -20.40 0.61 -4.54
N ARG A 108 -20.50 0.77 -5.86
CA ARG A 108 -21.61 1.45 -6.53
C ARG A 108 -22.02 0.64 -7.75
#